data_AF-G9N3X4-F1
#
_entry.id   AF-G9N3X4-F1
#
_cell.length_a   1.000
_cell.length_b   1.000
_cell.length_c   1.000
_cell.angle_alpha   90.00
_cell.angle_beta   90.00
_cell.angle_gamma   90.00
#
_symmetry.space_group_name_H-M   'P 1'
#
loop_
_entity.id
_entity.type
_entity.pdbx_description
1 polymer ?
#
loop_
_entity_poly.entity_id
_entity_poly.type
_entity_poly.pdbx_seq_one_letter_code
_entity_poly.pdbx_strand_id
1 'polypeptide(L)'
;MSEPYHGYSFPHNRLKRRLTHPNKTPLVLVSCGSFSPPTSLHMSMFSVAESYAERTGFELVGSYMSPCSDTYGKSSLVPAHHRINMCRLAIEQTNSNAMIDDWETLRRDEAGRPVYTRTADVLKRLDEQLNDVLGGIQTLDGTFVRARVMLLIGADLALTMSDPKVWAPADIDVLLGYYGAFIVERPALCATQDAIQPLKKYHDNIMVVPSFQNDVSSTKARAQIRNGEVAQDLPRSVYDYIKLHHLYQSAPSKDRHVDKNGKPDLEMVSPRLPVASHR
;
A
#
# COMPACT_ATOMS: atom_id res chain seq x y z
N MET A 1 13.94 20.83 -10.95
CA MET A 1 13.09 20.77 -9.75
C MET A 1 11.67 21.05 -10.22
N SER A 2 10.84 20.02 -10.35
CA SER A 2 9.43 20.18 -10.71
C SER A 2 8.71 20.89 -9.55
N GLU A 3 7.90 21.89 -9.85
CA GLU A 3 7.11 22.63 -8.85
C GLU A 3 6.32 21.68 -7.93
N PRO A 4 6.14 22.03 -6.64
CA PRO A 4 5.23 21.30 -5.78
C PRO A 4 3.83 21.36 -6.38
N TYR A 5 3.27 20.20 -6.72
CA TYR A 5 1.86 20.05 -7.11
C TYR A 5 0.98 20.87 -6.16
N HIS A 6 0.22 21.83 -6.67
CA HIS A 6 -0.58 22.76 -5.87
C HIS A 6 -1.41 21.99 -4.81
N GLY A 7 -1.10 22.21 -3.54
CA GLY A 7 -1.84 21.66 -2.40
C GLY A 7 -1.25 20.40 -1.74
N TYR A 8 -0.16 19.84 -2.26
CA TYR A 8 0.51 18.71 -1.59
C TYR A 8 1.43 19.17 -0.46
N SER A 9 1.36 18.49 0.69
CA SER A 9 2.34 18.61 1.78
C SER A 9 2.68 17.22 2.31
N PHE A 10 3.97 16.95 2.54
CA PHE A 10 4.40 15.65 3.04
C PHE A 10 3.86 15.41 4.46
N PRO A 11 3.06 14.37 4.70
CA PRO A 11 2.47 14.14 6.01
C PRO A 11 3.53 13.64 6.98
N HIS A 12 3.85 14.43 8.00
CA HIS A 12 4.85 14.09 9.01
C HIS A 12 4.36 14.33 10.45
N ASN A 13 3.06 14.53 10.65
CA ASN A 13 2.47 14.86 11.95
C ASN A 13 2.49 13.68 12.95
N ARG A 14 2.50 12.45 12.45
CA ARG A 14 2.67 11.23 13.27
C ARG A 14 4.05 10.60 13.13
N LEU A 15 4.96 11.25 12.41
CA LEU A 15 6.34 10.80 12.25
C LEU A 15 7.12 11.10 13.53
N LYS A 16 7.65 10.07 14.19
CA LYS A 16 8.56 10.23 15.30
C LYS A 16 9.89 10.77 14.80
N ARG A 17 10.26 11.99 15.20
CA ARG A 17 11.46 12.69 14.72
C ARG A 17 12.72 12.41 15.53
N ARG A 18 12.61 11.65 16.62
CA ARG A 18 13.72 11.28 17.51
C ARG A 18 13.57 9.84 18.00
N LEU A 19 14.64 9.05 17.93
CA LEU A 19 14.67 7.68 18.46
C LEU A 19 14.52 7.65 19.98
N THR A 20 13.94 6.57 20.49
CA THR A 20 13.93 6.26 21.94
C THR A 20 14.87 5.13 22.33
N HIS A 21 15.37 4.36 21.36
CA HIS A 21 16.31 3.27 21.59
C HIS A 21 17.62 3.52 20.82
N PRO A 22 18.76 3.68 21.51
CA PRO A 22 20.03 4.08 20.88
C PRO A 22 20.60 3.06 19.90
N ASN A 23 20.27 1.78 20.06
CA ASN A 23 20.81 0.70 19.24
C ASN A 23 19.85 0.22 18.14
N LYS A 24 18.72 0.93 17.93
CA LYS A 24 17.73 0.55 16.93
C LYS A 24 17.84 1.41 15.68
N THR A 25 17.63 0.77 14.54
CA THR A 25 17.53 1.46 13.24
C THR A 25 16.12 2.07 13.12
N PRO A 26 15.96 3.36 12.79
CA PRO A 26 14.65 3.93 12.54
C PRO A 26 14.03 3.29 11.29
N LEU A 27 12.77 2.87 11.40
CA LEU A 27 12.03 2.19 10.34
C LEU A 27 10.78 3.00 9.97
N VAL A 28 10.55 3.13 8.67
CA VAL A 28 9.27 3.59 8.12
C VAL A 28 8.68 2.51 7.23
N LEU A 29 7.43 2.13 7.51
CA LEU A 29 6.68 1.15 6.73
C LEU A 29 5.73 1.85 5.75
N VAL A 30 5.73 1.40 4.49
CA VAL A 30 4.89 1.98 3.43
C VAL A 30 4.03 0.90 2.79
N SER A 31 2.71 1.02 2.90
CA SER A 31 1.75 0.18 2.20
C SER A 31 1.20 0.93 0.99
N CYS A 32 1.62 0.52 -0.20
CA CYS A 32 1.08 1.03 -1.46
C CYS A 32 -0.08 0.13 -1.92
N GLY A 33 -1.17 0.72 -2.42
CA GLY A 33 -2.28 -0.10 -2.89
C GLY A 33 -3.47 0.71 -3.37
N SER A 34 -4.46 0.01 -3.94
CA SER A 34 -5.68 0.67 -4.39
C SER A 34 -6.51 1.20 -3.22
N PHE A 35 -6.66 0.43 -2.13
CA PHE A 35 -7.58 0.75 -1.02
C PHE A 35 -8.99 1.08 -1.52
N SER A 36 -9.56 0.18 -2.32
CA SER A 36 -10.86 0.37 -2.99
C SER A 36 -11.85 -0.75 -2.61
N PRO A 37 -12.36 -0.79 -1.36
CA PRO A 37 -12.04 0.08 -0.23
C PRO A 37 -10.89 -0.44 0.65
N PRO A 38 -10.33 0.35 1.58
CA PRO A 38 -9.54 -0.20 2.68
C PRO A 38 -10.39 -1.12 3.55
N THR A 39 -9.77 -2.17 4.09
CA THR A 39 -10.43 -3.22 4.89
C THR A 39 -9.75 -3.32 6.25
N SER A 40 -10.39 -4.02 7.20
CA SER A 40 -9.81 -4.30 8.51
C SER A 40 -8.45 -5.01 8.42
N LEU A 41 -8.25 -5.86 7.41
CA LEU A 41 -6.97 -6.53 7.18
C LEU A 41 -5.82 -5.54 6.90
N HIS A 42 -6.07 -4.48 6.13
CA HIS A 42 -5.03 -3.46 5.88
C HIS A 42 -4.58 -2.82 7.20
N MET A 43 -5.52 -2.58 8.13
CA MET A 43 -5.21 -2.00 9.43
C MET A 43 -4.47 -3.00 10.32
N SER A 44 -4.94 -4.25 10.36
CA SER A 44 -4.28 -5.33 11.09
C SER A 44 -2.84 -5.56 10.60
N MET A 45 -2.57 -5.42 9.30
CA MET A 45 -1.21 -5.53 8.75
C MET A 45 -0.24 -4.52 9.38
N PHE A 46 -0.68 -3.26 9.58
CA PHE A 46 0.15 -2.27 10.28
C PHE A 46 0.39 -2.68 11.73
N SER A 47 -0.65 -3.12 12.45
CA SER A 47 -0.53 -3.53 13.85
C SER A 47 0.41 -4.72 14.04
N VAL A 48 0.29 -5.78 13.22
CA VAL A 48 1.18 -6.95 13.34
C VAL A 48 2.62 -6.61 12.92
N ALA A 49 2.81 -5.74 11.94
CA ALA A 49 4.13 -5.30 11.53
C ALA A 49 4.81 -4.43 12.58
N GLU A 50 4.06 -3.56 13.27
CA GLU A 50 4.53 -2.77 14.41
C GLU A 50 5.00 -3.67 15.56
N SER A 51 4.17 -4.62 16.02
CA SER A 51 4.56 -5.57 17.07
C SER A 51 5.72 -6.49 16.64
N TYR A 52 5.82 -6.81 15.35
CA TYR A 52 6.97 -7.56 14.83
C TYR A 52 8.24 -6.71 14.89
N ALA A 53 8.20 -5.47 14.41
CA ALA A 53 9.35 -4.57 14.39
C ALA A 53 9.95 -4.35 15.80
N GLU A 54 9.13 -4.30 16.85
CA GLU A 54 9.58 -4.16 18.24
C GLU A 54 10.58 -5.25 18.67
N ARG A 55 10.42 -6.48 18.14
CA ARG A 55 11.25 -7.65 18.44
C ARG A 55 12.47 -7.77 17.53
N THR A 56 12.70 -6.78 16.67
CA THR A 56 13.83 -6.73 15.74
C THR A 56 14.80 -5.61 16.11
N GLY A 57 15.85 -5.43 15.31
CA GLY A 57 16.76 -4.29 15.40
C GLY A 57 16.14 -2.95 14.99
N PHE A 58 14.84 -2.91 14.66
CA PHE A 58 14.15 -1.68 14.23
C PHE A 58 13.35 -1.01 15.35
N GLU A 59 13.26 0.31 15.25
CA GLU A 59 12.30 1.16 15.93
C GLU A 59 11.37 1.77 14.88
N LEU A 60 10.09 1.42 14.90
CA LEU A 60 9.12 2.00 13.99
C LEU A 60 8.93 3.48 14.33
N VAL A 61 9.26 4.37 13.40
CA VAL A 61 9.13 5.82 13.56
C VAL A 61 7.99 6.41 12.73
N GLY A 62 7.46 5.67 11.77
CA GLY A 62 6.30 6.09 10.98
C GLY A 62 5.75 4.99 10.08
N SER A 63 4.48 5.15 9.71
CA SER A 63 3.76 4.25 8.82
C SER A 63 2.97 5.07 7.81
N TYR A 64 2.95 4.64 6.54
CA TYR A 64 2.24 5.34 5.47
C TYR A 64 1.35 4.39 4.68
N MET A 65 0.11 4.79 4.46
CA MET A 65 -0.73 4.30 3.37
C MET A 65 -0.53 5.23 2.18
N SER A 66 -0.21 4.66 1.02
CA SER A 66 -0.11 5.41 -0.24
C SER A 66 -1.14 4.88 -1.24
N PRO A 67 -2.33 5.51 -1.34
CA PRO A 67 -3.33 5.13 -2.31
C PRO A 67 -2.83 5.37 -3.75
N CYS A 68 -3.07 4.40 -4.63
CA CYS A 68 -2.57 4.49 -6.00
C CYS A 68 -3.30 5.55 -6.84
N SER A 69 -2.72 5.94 -7.98
CA SER A 69 -3.36 6.84 -8.95
C SER A 69 -4.61 6.25 -9.60
N ASP A 70 -5.56 7.10 -10.00
CA ASP A 70 -6.79 6.68 -10.70
C ASP A 70 -6.50 6.07 -12.09
N THR A 71 -5.32 6.32 -12.67
CA THR A 71 -4.88 5.66 -13.92
C THR A 71 -4.43 4.22 -13.75
N TYR A 72 -4.42 3.68 -12.52
CA TYR A 72 -4.08 2.28 -12.29
C TYR A 72 -4.97 1.32 -13.10
N GLY A 73 -6.17 1.76 -13.49
CA GLY A 73 -6.97 1.08 -14.52
C GLY A 73 -7.73 -0.15 -14.03
N LYS A 74 -7.80 -0.37 -12.71
CA LYS A 74 -8.61 -1.44 -12.13
C LYS A 74 -10.09 -1.11 -12.31
N SER A 75 -10.86 -2.03 -12.90
CA SER A 75 -12.29 -1.85 -13.25
C SER A 75 -13.19 -1.44 -12.09
N SER A 76 -12.79 -1.76 -10.86
CA SER A 76 -13.51 -1.49 -9.62
C SER A 76 -12.89 -0.36 -8.78
N LEU A 77 -11.97 0.41 -9.35
CA LEU A 77 -11.33 1.53 -8.69
C LEU A 77 -12.28 2.73 -8.65
N VAL A 78 -12.67 3.13 -7.44
CA VAL A 78 -13.39 4.39 -7.25
C VAL A 78 -12.41 5.57 -7.23
N PRO A 79 -12.86 6.81 -7.54
CA PRO A 79 -11.99 7.98 -7.54
C PRO A 79 -11.13 8.15 -6.28
N ALA A 80 -9.91 8.65 -6.44
CA ALA A 80 -8.91 8.73 -5.38
C ALA A 80 -9.40 9.44 -4.12
N HIS A 81 -10.15 10.53 -4.27
CA HIS A 81 -10.67 11.28 -3.11
C HIS A 81 -11.57 10.44 -2.21
N HIS A 82 -12.37 9.51 -2.76
CA HIS A 82 -13.15 8.58 -1.94
C HIS A 82 -12.23 7.61 -1.20
N ARG A 83 -11.19 7.10 -1.86
CA ARG A 83 -10.24 6.14 -1.28
C ARG A 83 -9.43 6.77 -0.15
N ILE A 84 -8.96 8.00 -0.34
CA ILE A 84 -8.28 8.80 0.69
C ILE A 84 -9.20 9.00 1.91
N ASN A 85 -10.46 9.40 1.69
CA ASN A 85 -11.41 9.59 2.79
C ASN A 85 -11.71 8.27 3.53
N MET A 86 -11.89 7.16 2.81
CA MET A 86 -12.07 5.85 3.43
C MET A 86 -10.82 5.42 4.21
N CYS A 87 -9.60 5.68 3.70
CA CYS A 87 -8.37 5.40 4.45
C CYS A 87 -8.32 6.23 5.74
N ARG A 88 -8.70 7.51 5.68
CA ARG A 88 -8.73 8.39 6.87
C ARG A 88 -9.69 7.84 7.92
N LEU A 89 -10.91 7.50 7.52
CA LEU A 89 -11.93 6.90 8.39
C LEU A 89 -11.49 5.57 9.00
N ALA A 90 -10.79 4.73 8.23
CA ALA A 90 -10.24 3.47 8.71
C ALA A 90 -9.16 3.69 9.78
N ILE A 91 -8.21 4.60 9.52
CA ILE A 91 -7.13 4.96 10.44
C ILE A 91 -7.70 5.52 11.74
N GLU A 92 -8.65 6.45 11.65
CA GLU A 92 -9.30 7.07 12.82
C GLU A 92 -10.07 6.05 13.66
N GLN A 93 -10.91 5.22 13.03
CA GLN A 93 -11.70 4.22 13.76
C GLN A 93 -10.82 3.17 14.45
N THR A 94 -9.73 2.75 13.80
CA THR A 94 -8.85 1.70 14.35
C THR A 94 -7.73 2.25 15.23
N ASN A 95 -7.64 3.57 15.39
CA ASN A 95 -6.54 4.25 16.06
C ASN A 95 -5.15 3.81 15.53
N SER A 96 -5.06 3.54 14.22
CA SER A 96 -3.80 3.18 13.57
C SER A 96 -2.84 4.37 13.61
N ASN A 97 -1.53 4.09 13.76
CA ASN A 97 -0.46 5.08 13.71
C ASN A 97 -0.14 5.56 12.27
N ALA A 98 -0.75 4.96 11.25
CA ALA A 98 -0.48 5.30 9.86
C ALA A 98 -0.89 6.73 9.50
N MET A 99 -0.17 7.29 8.53
CA MET A 99 -0.48 8.53 7.80
C MET A 99 -0.87 8.19 6.37
N ILE A 100 -1.51 9.13 5.67
CA ILE A 100 -1.87 8.95 4.25
C ILE A 100 -0.98 9.87 3.43
N ASP A 101 -0.10 9.31 2.61
CA ASP A 101 0.64 10.07 1.58
C ASP A 101 -0.12 9.98 0.24
N ASP A 102 -0.84 11.05 -0.09
CA ASP A 102 -1.66 11.16 -1.28
C ASP A 102 -0.90 11.65 -2.52
N TRP A 103 0.43 11.81 -2.42
CA TRP A 103 1.29 12.30 -3.51
C TRP A 103 1.04 11.58 -4.82
N GLU A 104 0.97 10.24 -4.80
CA GLU A 104 0.74 9.43 -6.00
C GLU A 104 -0.58 9.81 -6.69
N THR A 105 -1.64 10.06 -5.91
CA THR A 105 -2.97 10.40 -6.43
C THR A 105 -3.04 11.80 -7.03
N LEU A 106 -2.12 12.68 -6.64
CA LEU A 106 -2.06 14.07 -7.10
C LEU A 106 -1.15 14.26 -8.31
N ARG A 107 -0.35 13.26 -8.69
CA ARG A 107 0.52 13.35 -9.86
C ARG A 107 -0.27 13.59 -11.13
N ARG A 108 0.19 14.55 -11.92
CA ARG A 108 -0.36 14.94 -13.22
C ARG A 108 0.74 15.05 -14.27
N ASP A 109 0.41 14.79 -15.52
CA ASP A 109 1.28 15.12 -16.65
C ASP A 109 1.17 16.61 -17.01
N GLU A 110 1.91 17.03 -18.03
CA GLU A 110 1.90 18.42 -18.52
C GLU A 110 0.51 18.89 -19.00
N ALA A 111 -0.36 17.95 -19.38
CA ALA A 111 -1.73 18.22 -19.79
C ALA A 111 -2.74 18.18 -18.62
N GLY A 112 -2.27 18.04 -17.37
CA GLY A 112 -3.11 17.99 -16.18
C GLY A 112 -3.85 16.66 -15.99
N ARG A 113 -3.46 15.58 -16.69
CA ARG A 113 -4.09 14.26 -16.58
C ARG A 113 -3.41 13.43 -15.50
N PRO A 114 -4.15 12.61 -14.71
CA PRO A 114 -3.55 11.69 -13.76
C PRO A 114 -2.49 10.78 -14.42
N VAL A 115 -1.44 10.42 -13.68
CA VAL A 115 -0.32 9.62 -14.19
C VAL A 115 -0.11 8.38 -13.33
N TYR A 116 0.26 7.27 -13.97
CA TYR A 116 0.66 6.06 -13.29
C TYR A 116 2.03 6.24 -12.62
N THR A 117 2.17 5.66 -11.42
CA THR A 117 3.42 5.72 -10.66
C THR A 117 3.85 4.31 -10.30
N ARG A 118 5.11 4.00 -10.56
CA ARG A 118 5.68 2.72 -10.12
C ARG A 118 5.87 2.77 -8.60
N THR A 119 5.64 1.66 -7.92
CA THR A 119 5.84 1.57 -6.46
C THR A 119 7.26 1.96 -6.05
N ALA A 120 8.27 1.67 -6.88
CA ALA A 120 9.65 2.08 -6.64
C ALA A 120 9.81 3.62 -6.62
N ASP A 121 9.09 4.34 -7.49
CA ASP A 121 9.12 5.81 -7.51
C ASP A 121 8.42 6.41 -6.28
N VAL A 122 7.36 5.75 -5.77
CA VAL A 122 6.70 6.14 -4.52
C VAL A 122 7.67 6.03 -3.33
N LEU A 123 8.36 4.90 -3.20
CA LEU A 123 9.31 4.69 -2.11
C LEU A 123 10.50 5.64 -2.19
N LYS A 124 11.04 5.85 -3.39
CA LYS A 124 12.12 6.81 -3.63
C LYS A 124 11.73 8.21 -3.19
N ARG A 125 10.57 8.67 -3.61
CA ARG A 125 10.08 10.00 -3.25
C ARG A 125 9.84 10.12 -1.74
N LEU A 126 9.31 9.09 -1.09
CA LEU A 126 9.08 9.10 0.36
C LEU A 126 10.40 9.12 1.14
N ASP A 127 11.39 8.34 0.71
CA ASP A 127 12.75 8.34 1.25
C ASP A 127 13.40 9.72 1.11
N GLU A 128 13.33 10.34 -0.07
CA GLU A 128 13.85 11.70 -0.31
C GLU A 128 13.20 12.72 0.65
N GLN A 129 11.88 12.70 0.82
CA GLN A 129 11.21 13.61 1.75
C GLN A 129 11.63 13.37 3.21
N LEU A 130 11.71 12.10 3.61
CA LEU A 130 12.00 11.72 4.98
C LEU A 130 13.46 11.99 5.37
N ASN A 131 14.38 11.62 4.51
CA ASN A 131 15.80 11.57 4.83
C ASN A 131 16.59 12.77 4.28
N ASP A 132 16.18 13.33 3.14
CA ASP A 132 16.90 14.44 2.52
C ASP A 132 16.23 15.79 2.82
N VAL A 133 14.89 15.88 2.71
CA VAL A 133 14.15 17.13 2.99
C VAL A 133 13.97 17.35 4.49
N LEU A 134 13.52 16.34 5.23
CA LEU A 134 13.41 16.42 6.69
C LEU A 134 14.72 16.09 7.42
N GLY A 135 15.76 15.63 6.73
CA GLY A 135 17.08 15.37 7.33
C GLY A 135 17.18 14.11 8.19
N GLY A 136 16.25 13.15 8.03
CA GLY A 136 16.28 11.87 8.74
C GLY A 136 15.71 11.94 10.15
N ILE A 137 16.15 11.04 11.03
CA ILE A 137 15.66 10.87 12.41
C ILE A 137 16.79 11.18 13.38
N GLN A 138 16.49 11.99 14.39
CA GLN A 138 17.45 12.33 15.41
C GLN A 138 17.70 11.14 16.35
N THR A 139 18.96 10.82 16.61
CA THR A 139 19.39 9.82 17.61
C THR A 139 19.39 10.43 19.03
N LEU A 140 19.67 9.61 20.05
CA LEU A 140 19.70 10.09 21.43
C LEU A 140 20.86 11.06 21.71
N ASP A 141 21.98 10.91 20.99
CA ASP A 141 23.17 11.77 21.08
C ASP A 141 23.06 13.08 20.26
N GLY A 142 21.92 13.29 19.60
CA GLY A 142 21.62 14.51 18.85
C GLY A 142 22.07 14.49 17.39
N THR A 143 22.75 13.42 16.92
CA THR A 143 23.06 13.22 15.50
C THR A 143 21.79 12.83 14.71
N PHE A 144 21.87 12.82 13.38
CA PHE A 144 20.77 12.43 12.51
C PHE A 144 21.17 11.23 11.66
N VAL A 145 20.28 10.24 11.60
CA VAL A 145 20.46 9.02 10.81
C VAL A 145 19.32 8.84 9.83
N ARG A 146 19.59 8.18 8.70
CA ARG A 146 18.54 7.85 7.74
C ARG A 146 17.58 6.81 8.33
N ALA A 147 16.29 7.04 8.20
CA ALA A 147 15.28 6.03 8.41
C ALA A 147 15.28 5.05 7.25
N ARG A 148 15.22 3.75 7.56
CA ARG A 148 15.05 2.69 6.58
C ARG A 148 13.59 2.67 6.14
N VAL A 149 13.34 2.93 4.85
CA VAL A 149 12.01 2.81 4.25
C VAL A 149 11.83 1.38 3.74
N MET A 150 10.74 0.70 4.11
CA MET A 150 10.44 -0.66 3.68
C MET A 150 8.98 -0.80 3.26
N LEU A 151 8.73 -1.67 2.27
CA LEU A 151 7.37 -2.01 1.86
C LEU A 151 6.65 -2.82 2.95
N LEU A 152 5.36 -2.56 3.16
CA LEU A 152 4.47 -3.41 3.94
C LEU A 152 3.43 -4.02 3.00
N ILE A 153 3.53 -5.33 2.76
CA ILE A 153 2.71 -6.06 1.79
C ILE A 153 2.22 -7.39 2.35
N GLY A 154 1.15 -7.93 1.77
CA GLY A 154 0.72 -9.31 2.02
C GLY A 154 1.51 -10.30 1.17
N ALA A 155 1.58 -11.55 1.63
CA ALA A 155 2.22 -12.65 0.89
C ALA A 155 1.61 -12.88 -0.50
N ASP A 156 0.34 -12.55 -0.70
CA ASP A 156 -0.34 -12.63 -2.00
C ASP A 156 0.23 -11.64 -3.02
N LEU A 157 0.57 -10.42 -2.60
CA LEU A 157 1.26 -9.46 -3.46
C LEU A 157 2.70 -9.91 -3.73
N ALA A 158 3.40 -10.38 -2.69
CA ALA A 158 4.77 -10.89 -2.82
C ALA A 158 4.87 -12.06 -3.82
N LEU A 159 3.87 -12.95 -3.85
CA LEU A 159 3.80 -14.04 -4.82
C LEU A 159 3.86 -13.54 -6.27
N THR A 160 3.22 -12.40 -6.55
CA THR A 160 3.23 -11.78 -7.89
C THR A 160 4.57 -11.13 -8.23
N MET A 161 5.39 -10.74 -7.25
CA MET A 161 6.65 -10.00 -7.45
C MET A 161 7.72 -10.77 -8.23
N SER A 162 7.52 -12.08 -8.39
CA SER A 162 8.39 -12.94 -9.18
C SER A 162 8.03 -12.99 -10.67
N ASP A 163 6.84 -12.52 -11.06
CA ASP A 163 6.40 -12.57 -12.46
C ASP A 163 6.85 -11.30 -13.22
N PRO A 164 7.76 -11.41 -14.20
CA PRO A 164 8.27 -10.27 -14.96
C PRO A 164 7.24 -9.63 -15.91
N LYS A 165 6.08 -10.29 -16.12
CA LYS A 165 4.95 -9.70 -16.84
C LYS A 165 4.24 -8.66 -15.98
N VAL A 166 4.29 -8.84 -14.66
CA VAL A 166 3.69 -7.97 -13.65
C VAL A 166 4.63 -6.86 -13.24
N TRP A 167 5.86 -7.24 -12.90
CA TRP A 167 6.84 -6.34 -12.33
C TRP A 167 8.05 -6.24 -13.24
N ALA A 168 8.54 -5.02 -13.46
CA ALA A 168 9.85 -4.87 -14.07
C ALA A 168 10.91 -5.45 -13.12
N PRO A 169 11.80 -6.35 -13.56
CA PRO A 169 12.83 -6.92 -12.68
C PRO A 169 13.69 -5.86 -11.97
N ALA A 170 14.02 -4.77 -12.68
CA ALA A 170 14.74 -3.63 -12.11
C ALA A 170 13.97 -2.92 -10.97
N ASP A 171 12.64 -2.84 -11.05
CA ASP A 171 11.85 -2.29 -9.96
C ASP A 171 11.88 -3.24 -8.75
N ILE A 172 11.88 -4.56 -8.94
CA ILE A 172 12.03 -5.53 -7.84
C ILE A 172 13.42 -5.42 -7.20
N ASP A 173 14.48 -5.23 -7.99
CA ASP A 173 15.83 -5.01 -7.48
C ASP A 173 15.89 -3.75 -6.59
N VAL A 174 15.16 -2.68 -6.94
CA VAL A 174 15.03 -1.49 -6.08
C VAL A 174 14.20 -1.80 -4.84
N LEU A 175 13.00 -2.36 -5.00
CA LEU A 175 12.04 -2.57 -3.93
C LEU A 175 12.55 -3.54 -2.85
N LEU A 176 13.19 -4.64 -3.26
CA LEU A 176 13.65 -5.69 -2.33
C LEU A 176 15.17 -5.69 -2.13
N GLY A 177 15.94 -5.21 -3.10
CA GLY A 177 17.40 -5.13 -2.99
C GLY A 177 17.89 -3.88 -2.25
N TYR A 178 17.27 -2.72 -2.48
CA TYR A 178 17.66 -1.47 -1.82
C TYR A 178 16.83 -1.19 -0.55
N TYR A 179 15.50 -1.22 -0.66
CA TYR A 179 14.61 -0.91 0.47
C TYR A 179 14.40 -2.13 1.38
N GLY A 180 13.71 -3.14 0.85
CA GLY A 180 13.25 -4.31 1.57
C GLY A 180 11.76 -4.29 1.87
N ALA A 181 11.25 -5.39 2.44
CA ALA A 181 9.83 -5.58 2.68
C ALA A 181 9.52 -6.35 3.97
N PHE A 182 8.47 -5.92 4.64
CA PHE A 182 7.71 -6.70 5.61
C PHE A 182 6.59 -7.42 4.86
N ILE A 183 6.66 -8.74 4.81
CA ILE A 183 5.70 -9.60 4.11
C ILE A 183 4.83 -10.27 5.17
N VAL A 184 3.58 -9.82 5.28
CA VAL A 184 2.59 -10.37 6.20
C VAL A 184 1.98 -11.64 5.62
N GLU A 185 1.98 -12.71 6.38
CA GLU A 185 1.42 -13.99 5.94
C GLU A 185 -0.06 -13.89 5.57
N ARG A 186 -0.45 -14.66 4.55
CA ARG A 186 -1.85 -14.75 4.08
C ARG A 186 -2.24 -16.21 3.82
N PRO A 187 -2.32 -17.05 4.86
CA PRO A 187 -2.50 -18.50 4.70
C PRO A 187 -3.81 -18.90 3.99
N ALA A 188 -4.83 -18.04 3.97
CA ALA A 188 -6.07 -18.26 3.23
C ALA A 188 -5.94 -18.04 1.72
N LEU A 189 -4.89 -17.35 1.26
CA LEU A 189 -4.67 -17.03 -0.16
C LEU A 189 -3.49 -17.76 -0.78
N CYS A 190 -2.38 -17.89 -0.04
CA CYS A 190 -1.18 -18.56 -0.53
C CYS A 190 -0.30 -19.06 0.62
N ALA A 191 0.50 -20.09 0.36
CA ALA A 191 1.56 -20.49 1.27
C ALA A 191 2.68 -19.44 1.22
N THR A 192 3.13 -18.97 2.40
CA THR A 192 4.19 -17.96 2.50
C THR A 192 5.46 -18.40 1.77
N GLN A 193 5.81 -19.69 1.83
CA GLN A 193 7.00 -20.22 1.18
C GLN A 193 6.97 -20.05 -0.34
N ASP A 194 5.81 -20.21 -0.98
CA ASP A 194 5.65 -20.04 -2.43
C ASP A 194 5.87 -18.59 -2.85
N ALA A 195 5.51 -17.63 -1.97
CA ALA A 195 5.74 -16.21 -2.20
C ALA A 195 7.21 -15.82 -1.99
N ILE A 196 7.91 -16.41 -1.02
CA ILE A 196 9.28 -16.02 -0.66
C ILE A 196 10.34 -16.75 -1.50
N GLN A 197 10.15 -18.01 -1.84
CA GLN A 197 11.16 -18.83 -2.52
C GLN A 197 11.68 -18.20 -3.84
N PRO A 198 10.82 -17.63 -4.70
CA PRO A 198 11.28 -16.93 -5.91
C PRO A 198 12.08 -15.65 -5.61
N LEU A 199 11.87 -15.06 -4.43
CA LEU A 199 12.50 -13.81 -3.97
C LEU A 199 13.73 -14.06 -3.09
N LYS A 200 14.19 -15.31 -2.96
CA LYS A 200 15.28 -15.72 -2.05
C LYS A 200 16.58 -14.90 -2.19
N LYS A 201 16.85 -14.32 -3.36
CA LYS A 201 18.04 -13.49 -3.56
C LYS A 201 18.05 -12.21 -2.70
N TYR A 202 16.89 -11.80 -2.19
CA TYR A 202 16.71 -10.63 -1.32
C TYR A 202 16.44 -11.00 0.14
N HIS A 203 16.72 -12.24 0.56
CA HIS A 203 16.31 -12.74 1.88
C HIS A 203 16.74 -11.86 3.07
N ASP A 204 17.92 -11.23 3.01
CA ASP A 204 18.42 -10.32 4.06
C ASP A 204 17.58 -9.04 4.22
N ASN A 205 16.79 -8.68 3.21
CA ASN A 205 15.93 -7.50 3.19
C ASN A 205 14.44 -7.85 3.30
N ILE A 206 14.11 -9.12 3.48
CA ILE A 206 12.73 -9.60 3.61
C ILE A 206 12.49 -10.07 5.05
N MET A 207 11.48 -9.47 5.68
CA MET A 207 11.00 -9.87 6.99
C MET A 207 9.62 -10.51 6.84
N VAL A 208 9.53 -11.80 7.13
CA VAL A 208 8.24 -12.51 7.15
C VAL A 208 7.57 -12.26 8.48
N VAL A 209 6.37 -11.67 8.43
CA VAL A 209 5.58 -11.29 9.60
C VAL A 209 4.43 -12.28 9.78
N PRO A 210 4.45 -13.12 10.83
CA PRO A 210 3.36 -14.04 11.10
C PRO A 210 2.02 -13.32 11.26
N SER A 211 0.96 -13.92 10.74
CA SER A 211 -0.39 -13.35 10.77
C SER A 211 -1.41 -14.39 11.19
N PHE A 212 -2.49 -13.95 11.82
CA PHE A 212 -3.65 -14.79 12.08
C PHE A 212 -4.51 -14.90 10.82
N GLN A 213 -5.17 -16.06 10.62
CA GLN A 213 -6.00 -16.32 9.44
C GLN A 213 -7.04 -15.21 9.24
N ASN A 214 -6.96 -14.52 8.09
CA ASN A 214 -7.92 -13.49 7.69
C ASN A 214 -8.24 -13.63 6.19
N ASP A 215 -9.36 -14.29 5.87
CA ASP A 215 -9.96 -14.32 4.53
C ASP A 215 -10.74 -13.03 4.26
N VAL A 216 -10.00 -11.93 4.20
CA VAL A 216 -10.50 -10.57 4.00
C VAL A 216 -9.90 -9.98 2.73
N SER A 217 -10.74 -9.45 1.83
CA SER A 217 -10.29 -8.72 0.66
C SER A 217 -11.28 -7.64 0.24
N SER A 218 -10.79 -6.57 -0.39
CA SER A 218 -11.65 -5.53 -0.96
C SER A 218 -12.59 -6.11 -2.03
N THR A 219 -12.18 -7.15 -2.76
CA THR A 219 -13.04 -7.84 -3.75
C THR A 219 -14.23 -8.50 -3.09
N LYS A 220 -14.02 -9.23 -1.99
CA LYS A 220 -15.09 -9.86 -1.19
C LYS A 220 -16.03 -8.80 -0.61
N ALA A 221 -15.48 -7.73 -0.04
CA ALA A 221 -16.27 -6.61 0.48
C ALA A 221 -17.15 -5.96 -0.60
N ARG A 222 -16.59 -5.67 -1.79
CA ARG A 222 -17.37 -5.14 -2.93
C ARG A 222 -18.47 -6.10 -3.38
N ALA A 223 -18.21 -7.41 -3.37
CA ALA A 223 -19.22 -8.42 -3.72
C ALA A 223 -20.39 -8.42 -2.72
N GLN A 224 -20.10 -8.42 -1.41
CA GLN A 224 -21.11 -8.31 -0.35
C GLN A 224 -21.96 -7.05 -0.51
N ILE A 225 -21.33 -5.89 -0.73
CA ILE A 225 -22.03 -4.61 -0.93
C ILE A 225 -22.98 -4.69 -2.14
N ARG A 226 -22.54 -5.27 -3.27
CA ARG A 226 -23.38 -5.44 -4.47
C ARG A 226 -24.58 -6.34 -4.23
N ASN A 227 -24.43 -7.36 -3.39
CA ASN A 227 -25.51 -8.27 -3.01
C ASN A 227 -26.47 -7.69 -1.96
N GLY A 228 -26.23 -6.46 -1.50
CA GLY A 228 -27.00 -5.85 -0.42
C GLY A 228 -26.64 -6.36 0.97
N GLU A 229 -25.56 -7.14 1.10
CA GLU A 229 -25.08 -7.69 2.36
C GLU A 229 -24.26 -6.65 3.15
N VAL A 230 -24.12 -6.89 4.45
CA VAL A 230 -23.24 -6.11 5.32
C VAL A 230 -21.81 -6.63 5.20
N ALA A 231 -20.90 -5.78 4.71
CA ALA A 231 -19.49 -6.12 4.61
C ALA A 231 -18.79 -5.99 5.97
N GLN A 232 -18.81 -7.07 6.77
CA GLN A 232 -18.25 -7.12 8.13
C GLN A 232 -16.73 -6.88 8.18
N ASP A 233 -16.04 -7.13 7.07
CA ASP A 233 -14.58 -7.01 6.98
C ASP A 233 -14.09 -5.56 6.75
N LEU A 234 -15.01 -4.59 6.74
CA LEU A 234 -14.72 -3.16 6.66
C LEU A 234 -14.84 -2.51 8.03
N PRO A 235 -14.00 -1.51 8.35
CA PRO A 235 -14.29 -0.59 9.42
C PRO A 235 -15.69 0.01 9.23
N ARG A 236 -16.46 0.11 10.31
CA ARG A 236 -17.85 0.55 10.25
C ARG A 236 -18.00 1.93 9.59
N SER A 237 -17.11 2.87 9.93
CA SER A 237 -17.03 4.22 9.35
C SER A 237 -16.82 4.18 7.83
N VAL A 238 -16.01 3.25 7.33
CA VAL A 238 -15.80 3.03 5.89
C VAL A 238 -17.05 2.47 5.23
N TYR A 239 -17.70 1.49 5.85
CA TYR A 239 -18.95 0.92 5.32
C TYR A 239 -20.07 1.98 5.27
N ASP A 240 -20.22 2.80 6.31
CA ASP A 240 -21.22 3.86 6.35
C ASP A 240 -20.93 4.95 5.29
N TYR A 241 -19.64 5.32 5.09
CA TYR A 241 -19.23 6.21 3.99
C TYR A 241 -19.57 5.64 2.61
N ILE A 242 -19.32 4.36 2.39
CA ILE A 242 -19.67 3.67 1.13
C ILE A 242 -21.18 3.76 0.86
N LYS A 243 -22.00 3.53 1.89
CA LYS A 243 -23.46 3.63 1.78
C LYS A 243 -23.91 5.06 1.47
N LEU A 244 -23.36 6.05 2.16
CA LEU A 244 -23.66 7.47 1.97
C LEU A 244 -23.36 7.94 0.53
N HIS A 245 -22.24 7.48 -0.03
CA HIS A 245 -21.78 7.90 -1.36
C HIS A 245 -22.18 6.93 -2.48
N HIS A 246 -23.03 5.94 -2.20
CA HIS A 246 -23.49 4.93 -3.16
C HIS A 246 -22.36 4.21 -3.92
N LEU A 247 -21.22 4.01 -3.26
CA LEU A 247 -20.04 3.40 -3.89
C LEU A 247 -20.22 1.89 -4.06
N TYR A 248 -19.62 1.36 -5.13
CA TYR A 248 -19.61 -0.08 -5.47
C TYR A 248 -20.98 -0.72 -5.74
N GLN A 249 -22.05 0.08 -5.84
CA GLN A 249 -23.36 -0.40 -6.27
C GLN A 249 -23.33 -0.62 -7.78
N SER A 250 -23.95 -1.70 -8.26
CA SER A 250 -24.12 -1.91 -9.69
C SER A 250 -24.95 -0.75 -10.27
N ALA A 251 -24.52 -0.15 -11.38
CA ALA A 251 -25.41 0.69 -12.16
C ALA A 251 -26.67 -0.13 -12.53
N PRO A 252 -27.87 0.48 -12.61
CA PRO A 252 -29.03 -0.23 -13.13
C PRO A 252 -28.70 -0.72 -14.55
N SER A 253 -28.51 -2.03 -14.68
CA SER A 253 -28.08 -2.67 -15.92
C SER A 253 -29.20 -2.57 -16.95
N LYS A 254 -28.96 -1.87 -18.06
CA LYS A 254 -29.56 -2.29 -19.34
C LYS A 254 -28.78 -3.52 -19.81
N ASP A 255 -29.47 -4.67 -19.77
CA ASP A 255 -29.17 -5.98 -20.35
C ASP A 255 -27.70 -6.31 -20.66
N ARG A 256 -27.12 -7.27 -19.93
CA ARG A 256 -26.08 -8.16 -20.48
C ARG A 256 -26.21 -9.58 -19.96
N HIS A 257 -26.18 -10.51 -20.92
CA HIS A 257 -26.09 -11.95 -20.78
C HIS A 257 -24.94 -12.37 -19.84
N VAL A 258 -25.23 -13.36 -19.01
CA VAL A 258 -24.31 -13.98 -18.05
C VAL A 258 -23.50 -15.06 -18.74
N ASP A 259 -22.19 -14.86 -18.89
CA ASP A 259 -21.26 -15.97 -19.13
C ASP A 259 -20.71 -16.48 -17.80
N LYS A 260 -20.99 -17.76 -17.52
CA LYS A 260 -20.53 -18.50 -16.35
C LYS A 260 -19.11 -18.99 -16.62
N ASN A 261 -18.13 -18.39 -15.96
CA ASN A 261 -16.90 -19.09 -15.56
C ASN A 261 -16.24 -18.36 -14.39
N GLY A 262 -16.41 -18.93 -13.20
CA GLY A 262 -15.73 -18.48 -11.98
C GLY A 262 -14.24 -18.78 -12.05
N LYS A 263 -13.43 -17.75 -12.30
CA LYS A 263 -12.00 -17.76 -12.01
C LYS A 263 -11.73 -16.80 -10.83
N PRO A 264 -10.79 -17.13 -9.93
CA PRO A 264 -10.38 -16.22 -8.87
C PRO A 264 -9.76 -14.95 -9.49
N ASP A 265 -10.17 -13.78 -8.99
CA ASP A 265 -9.64 -12.46 -9.39
C ASP A 265 -8.16 -12.34 -8.97
N LEU A 266 -7.26 -12.82 -9.83
CA LEU A 266 -5.81 -12.55 -9.78
C LEU A 266 -5.48 -11.20 -10.46
N GLU A 267 -6.29 -10.16 -10.24
CA GLU A 267 -6.08 -8.80 -10.78
C GLU A 267 -5.29 -7.91 -9.80
N MET A 268 -4.07 -8.33 -9.48
CA MET A 268 -3.07 -7.59 -8.68
C MET A 268 -1.90 -7.10 -9.53
N VAL A 269 -2.12 -6.90 -10.82
CA VAL A 269 -1.03 -6.70 -11.78
C VAL A 269 -1.38 -5.59 -12.75
N SER A 270 -0.51 -4.58 -12.79
CA SER A 270 -0.54 -3.48 -13.76
C SER A 270 -0.47 -4.03 -15.20
N PRO A 271 -1.33 -3.61 -16.13
CA PRO A 271 -1.07 -3.79 -17.55
C PRO A 271 0.09 -2.87 -17.95
N ARG A 272 1.17 -3.43 -18.51
CA ARG A 272 2.18 -2.62 -19.22
C ARG A 272 1.46 -1.80 -20.29
N LEU A 273 1.51 -0.48 -20.20
CA LEU A 273 1.32 0.34 -21.39
C LEU A 273 2.53 0.11 -22.32
N PRO A 274 2.31 -0.04 -23.63
CA PRO A 274 3.39 -0.22 -24.58
C PRO A 274 4.36 0.97 -24.48
N VAL A 275 5.64 0.67 -24.26
CA VAL A 275 6.72 1.65 -24.31
C VAL A 275 6.69 2.25 -25.71
N ALA A 276 6.37 3.54 -25.81
CA ALA A 276 6.53 4.28 -27.06
C ALA A 276 8.00 4.20 -27.45
N SER A 277 8.30 3.55 -28.56
CA SER A 277 9.63 3.55 -29.15
C SER A 277 9.93 4.97 -29.65
N HIS A 278 10.64 5.77 -28.86
CA HIS A 278 11.31 6.93 -29.39
C HIS A 278 12.65 6.49 -30.00
N ARG A 279 12.70 6.51 -31.33
CA ARG A 279 13.94 6.74 -32.08
C ARG A 279 14.41 8.17 -31.86
#